data_AF-A0A1V4J2E0-F1
#
_entry.id   AF-A0A1V4J2E0-F1
#
_cell.length_a   1.000
_cell.length_b   1.000
_cell.length_c   1.000
_cell.angle_alpha   90.00
_cell.angle_beta   90.00
_cell.angle_gamma   90.00
#
_symmetry.space_group_name_H-M   'P 1'
#
loop_
_entity.id
_entity.type
_entity.pdbx_description
1 polymer ?
#
loop_
_entity_poly.entity_id
_entity_poly.type
_entity_poly.pdbx_seq_one_letter_code
_entity_poly.pdbx_strand_id
1 'polypeptide(L)'
;MLHMPSLDITTSTESPNEAASTGRRKAREFNFEKWNARITDLRKQVEELFEIKYAQAIKAKGPVSVPYPLFQSHVEDLYVEGLPEGIPFRRPSTYGIPRLERILLAKERIRFVIKK
;
A
#
# COMPACT_ATOMS: atom_id res chain seq x y z
N MET A 1 59.52 -2.11 -34.21
CA MET A 1 60.00 -2.54 -32.88
C MET A 1 59.90 -1.32 -31.98
N LEU A 2 58.81 -1.21 -31.22
CA LEU A 2 58.72 -1.63 -29.81
C LEU A 2 59.79 -0.96 -28.95
N HIS A 3 59.44 0.06 -28.17
CA HIS A 3 59.34 -0.06 -26.70
C HIS A 3 58.90 1.27 -26.07
N MET A 4 57.77 1.24 -25.34
CA MET A 4 57.41 2.20 -24.28
C MET A 4 57.80 1.57 -22.95
N PRO A 5 58.46 2.30 -22.05
CA PRO A 5 58.04 2.36 -20.64
C PRO A 5 58.35 3.75 -20.04
N SER A 6 57.86 4.23 -18.90
CA SER A 6 56.91 3.78 -17.87
C SER A 6 56.35 5.06 -17.24
N LEU A 7 55.11 4.99 -16.79
CA LEU A 7 54.46 5.99 -15.95
C LEU A 7 55.05 5.86 -14.53
N ASP A 8 55.67 6.92 -13.98
CA ASP A 8 55.94 7.01 -12.54
C ASP A 8 54.94 7.99 -11.92
N ILE A 9 54.05 7.42 -11.13
CA ILE A 9 52.99 8.10 -10.41
C ILE A 9 53.57 8.58 -9.08
N THR A 10 53.70 9.89 -8.91
CA THR A 10 54.19 10.46 -7.66
C THR A 10 53.15 10.25 -6.56
N THR A 11 53.45 9.28 -5.70
CA THR A 11 53.02 9.12 -4.31
C THR A 11 52.58 10.42 -3.65
N SER A 12 51.29 10.52 -3.33
CA SER A 12 50.76 11.46 -2.35
C SER A 12 50.44 10.68 -1.07
N THR A 13 51.37 10.82 -0.13
CA THR A 13 51.24 10.89 1.32
C THR A 13 50.02 10.21 1.97
N GLU A 14 50.33 9.09 2.63
CA GLU A 14 49.52 8.46 3.66
C GLU A 14 49.30 9.41 4.85
N SER A 15 48.05 9.52 5.30
CA SER A 15 47.73 9.91 6.68
C SER A 15 46.54 9.08 7.14
N PRO A 16 46.71 8.23 8.17
CA PRO A 16 45.67 7.36 8.69
C PRO A 16 44.81 8.15 9.67
N ASN A 17 43.48 8.11 9.49
CA ASN A 17 42.59 8.41 10.61
C ASN A 17 41.33 7.55 10.52
N GLU A 18 41.44 6.34 11.07
CA GLU A 18 40.30 5.58 11.54
C GLU A 18 39.61 6.38 12.66
N ALA A 19 38.54 7.09 12.30
CA ALA A 19 37.54 7.56 13.24
C ALA A 19 36.19 6.95 12.84
N ALA A 20 36.00 5.71 13.31
CA ALA A 20 34.75 5.14 13.78
C ALA A 20 33.45 5.85 13.34
N SER A 21 32.73 5.26 12.39
CA SER A 21 31.40 4.70 12.63
C SER A 21 30.82 4.21 11.30
N THR A 22 31.09 2.94 11.04
CA THR A 22 30.29 2.09 10.15
C THR A 22 28.82 2.44 10.27
N GLY A 23 28.20 2.72 9.11
CA GLY A 23 26.79 3.01 8.98
C GLY A 23 25.92 1.91 9.56
N ARG A 24 25.60 2.00 10.85
CA ARG A 24 24.47 1.32 11.46
C ARG A 24 23.27 2.25 11.38
N ARG A 25 22.82 2.54 10.16
CA ARG A 25 21.38 2.71 9.97
C ARG A 25 20.82 1.34 10.33
N LYS A 26 20.34 1.18 11.56
CA LYS A 26 19.45 0.08 11.96
C LYS A 26 18.31 0.11 10.95
N ALA A 27 18.49 -0.57 9.82
CA ALA A 27 17.39 -1.02 9.00
C ALA A 27 16.62 -1.90 9.98
N ARG A 28 15.55 -1.34 10.57
CA ARG A 28 14.55 -2.15 11.26
C ARG A 28 14.24 -3.25 10.27
N GLU A 29 14.60 -4.48 10.60
CA GLU A 29 14.32 -5.63 9.76
C GLU A 29 12.86 -5.53 9.35
N PHE A 30 12.62 -5.18 8.09
CA PHE A 30 11.27 -5.06 7.59
C PHE A 30 10.77 -6.48 7.46
N ASN A 31 10.12 -6.96 8.52
CA ASN A 31 9.72 -8.34 8.64
C ASN A 31 8.58 -8.61 7.64
N PHE A 32 8.96 -9.04 6.43
CA PHE A 32 8.06 -9.26 5.31
C PHE A 32 6.90 -10.20 5.69
N GLU A 33 7.16 -11.16 6.56
CA GLU A 33 6.14 -12.09 7.07
C GLU A 33 5.08 -11.39 7.93
N LYS A 34 5.48 -10.46 8.80
CA LYS A 34 4.53 -9.63 9.58
C LYS A 34 3.76 -8.69 8.67
N TRP A 35 4.43 -8.15 7.65
CA TRP A 35 3.78 -7.29 6.66
C TRP A 35 2.75 -8.05 5.82
N ASN A 36 3.08 -9.26 5.36
CA ASN A 36 2.18 -10.15 4.60
C ASN A 36 0.97 -10.59 5.43
N ALA A 37 1.19 -10.97 6.69
CA ALA A 37 0.10 -11.27 7.61
C ALA A 37 -0.83 -10.06 7.76
N ARG A 38 -0.25 -8.87 7.99
CA ARG A 38 -1.02 -7.63 8.18
C ARG A 38 -1.77 -7.19 6.93
N ILE A 39 -1.15 -7.20 5.74
CA ILE A 39 -1.85 -6.81 4.50
C ILE A 39 -2.97 -7.79 4.16
N THR A 40 -2.78 -9.08 4.41
CA THR A 40 -3.81 -10.11 4.17
C THR A 40 -5.00 -9.91 5.08
N ASP A 41 -4.76 -9.69 6.38
CA ASP A 41 -5.78 -9.40 7.37
C ASP A 41 -6.56 -8.11 7.03
N LEU A 42 -5.84 -7.02 6.75
CA LEU A 42 -6.45 -5.75 6.36
C LEU A 42 -7.28 -5.84 5.08
N ARG A 43 -6.81 -6.60 4.08
CA ARG A 43 -7.57 -6.83 2.83
C ARG A 43 -8.88 -7.53 3.12
N LYS A 44 -8.85 -8.59 3.94
CA LYS A 44 -10.04 -9.34 4.34
C LYS A 44 -11.02 -8.46 5.11
N GLN A 45 -10.53 -7.67 6.07
CA GLN A 45 -11.39 -6.76 6.85
C GLN A 45 -12.05 -5.70 5.97
N VAL A 46 -11.33 -5.11 5.01
CA VAL A 46 -11.89 -4.11 4.08
C VAL A 46 -12.88 -4.76 3.10
N GLU A 47 -12.59 -5.97 2.63
CA GLU A 47 -13.48 -6.74 1.77
C GLU A 47 -14.82 -7.00 2.47
N GLU A 48 -14.78 -7.61 3.66
CA GLU A 48 -15.96 -7.90 4.46
C GLU A 48 -16.75 -6.63 4.81
N LEU A 49 -16.05 -5.54 5.16
CA LEU A 49 -16.67 -4.25 5.40
C LEU A 49 -17.45 -3.75 4.18
N PHE A 50 -16.86 -3.83 2.98
CA PHE A 50 -17.52 -3.41 1.75
C PHE A 50 -18.74 -4.27 1.44
N GLU A 51 -18.63 -5.59 1.58
CA GLU A 51 -19.74 -6.52 1.38
C GLU A 51 -20.90 -6.25 2.35
N ILE A 52 -20.60 -6.04 3.64
CA ILE A 52 -21.60 -5.71 4.66
C ILE A 52 -22.29 -4.37 4.36
N LYS A 53 -21.52 -3.34 3.99
CA LYS A 53 -22.08 -2.01 3.68
C LYS A 53 -22.88 -2.01 2.39
N TYR A 54 -22.44 -2.76 1.39
CA TYR A 54 -23.17 -2.95 0.15
C TYR A 54 -24.46 -3.73 0.38
N ALA A 55 -24.43 -4.83 1.14
CA ALA A 55 -25.60 -5.60 1.55
C ALA A 55 -26.66 -4.71 2.20
N GLN A 56 -26.24 -3.82 3.10
CA GLN A 56 -27.11 -2.85 3.74
C GLN A 56 -27.75 -1.88 2.74
N ALA A 57 -26.97 -1.39 1.75
CA ALA A 57 -27.48 -0.47 0.73
C ALA A 57 -28.53 -1.13 -0.18
N ILE A 58 -28.32 -2.39 -0.59
CA ILE A 58 -29.31 -3.14 -1.38
C ILE A 58 -30.38 -3.85 -0.52
N LYS A 59 -30.33 -3.70 0.81
CA LYS A 59 -31.17 -4.42 1.79
C LYS A 59 -31.17 -5.95 1.58
N ALA A 60 -30.02 -6.51 1.22
CA ALA A 60 -29.85 -7.95 1.08
C ALA A 60 -29.79 -8.63 2.45
N LYS A 61 -30.35 -9.83 2.53
CA LYS A 61 -30.42 -10.65 3.74
C LYS A 61 -29.17 -11.52 4.00
N GLY A 62 -28.15 -11.45 3.14
CA GLY A 62 -26.98 -12.32 3.20
C GLY A 62 -25.70 -11.64 2.71
N PRO A 63 -24.55 -12.33 2.82
CA PRO A 63 -23.28 -11.83 2.30
C PRO A 63 -23.40 -11.66 0.78
N VAL A 64 -23.15 -10.45 0.30
CA VAL A 64 -23.18 -10.14 -1.13
C VAL A 64 -21.83 -9.62 -1.57
N SER A 65 -21.32 -10.19 -2.64
CA SER A 65 -20.06 -9.73 -3.21
C SER A 65 -20.28 -8.39 -3.90
N VAL A 66 -19.37 -7.44 -3.64
CA VAL A 66 -19.48 -6.11 -4.21
C VAL A 66 -19.09 -6.13 -5.69
N PRO A 67 -19.98 -5.71 -6.60
CA PRO A 67 -19.67 -5.70 -8.03
C PRO A 67 -18.79 -4.49 -8.38
N TYR A 68 -17.50 -4.55 -8.04
CA TYR A 68 -16.52 -3.48 -8.34
C TYR A 68 -16.55 -2.99 -9.81
N PRO A 69 -16.72 -3.85 -10.83
CA PRO A 69 -16.82 -3.38 -12.22
C PRO A 69 -18.04 -2.48 -12.46
N LEU A 70 -19.18 -2.78 -11.83
CA LEU A 70 -20.39 -1.95 -11.95
C LEU A 70 -20.17 -0.58 -11.32
N PHE A 71 -19.56 -0.52 -10.14
CA PHE A 71 -19.19 0.75 -9.50
C PHE A 71 -18.15 1.55 -10.29
N GLN A 72 -17.31 0.89 -11.09
CA GLN A 72 -16.35 1.58 -11.96
C GLN A 72 -16.97 2.07 -13.27
N SER A 73 -17.95 1.32 -13.80
CA SER A 73 -18.63 1.67 -15.04
C SER A 73 -19.76 2.70 -14.83
N HIS A 74 -20.44 2.64 -13.69
CA HIS A 74 -21.61 3.46 -13.36
C HIS A 74 -21.34 4.32 -12.13
N VAL A 75 -20.28 5.14 -12.15
CA VAL A 75 -19.92 6.01 -11.02
C VAL A 75 -20.97 7.09 -10.71
N GLU A 76 -21.85 7.40 -11.67
CA GLU A 76 -22.92 8.39 -11.51
C GLU A 76 -24.11 7.84 -10.69
N ASP A 77 -24.40 6.55 -10.85
CA ASP A 77 -25.51 5.86 -10.21
C ASP A 77 -25.07 5.03 -8.99
N LEU A 78 -23.91 4.38 -9.09
CA LEU A 78 -23.33 3.47 -8.10
C LEU A 78 -22.01 4.05 -7.59
N TYR A 79 -22.03 4.61 -6.39
CA TYR A 79 -20.84 5.21 -5.78
C TYR A 79 -20.73 4.91 -4.30
N VAL A 80 -19.51 5.11 -3.76
CA VAL A 80 -19.22 4.90 -2.35
C VAL A 80 -18.86 6.23 -1.71
N GLU A 81 -19.63 6.62 -0.71
CA GLU A 81 -19.39 7.82 0.08
C GLU A 81 -18.62 7.49 1.36
N GLY A 82 -17.99 8.50 1.94
CA GLY A 82 -17.30 8.39 3.22
C GLY A 82 -15.99 7.64 3.18
N LEU A 83 -15.50 7.30 1.98
CA LEU A 83 -14.12 6.87 1.80
C LEU A 83 -13.14 7.99 2.22
N PRO A 84 -11.96 7.62 2.75
CA PRO A 84 -10.93 8.59 3.09
C PRO A 84 -10.47 9.39 1.87
N GLU A 85 -10.11 10.65 2.10
CA GLU A 85 -9.67 11.58 1.06
C GLU A 85 -8.47 11.02 0.27
N GLY A 86 -8.54 11.11 -1.06
CA GLY A 86 -7.51 10.61 -1.97
C GLY A 86 -7.51 9.08 -2.18
N ILE A 87 -8.49 8.35 -1.65
CA ILE A 87 -8.61 6.90 -1.85
C ILE A 87 -9.85 6.61 -2.71
N PRO A 88 -9.67 6.28 -4.01
CA PRO A 88 -10.79 5.93 -4.89
C PRO A 88 -11.31 4.53 -4.56
N PHE A 89 -12.59 4.27 -4.77
CA PHE A 89 -13.20 2.96 -4.57
C PHE A 89 -12.67 1.91 -5.58
N ARG A 90 -11.98 0.88 -5.08
CA ARG A 90 -11.36 -0.22 -5.83
C ARG A 90 -11.31 -1.48 -4.97
N ARG A 91 -10.81 -2.58 -5.57
CA ARG A 91 -10.65 -3.85 -4.87
C ARG A 91 -9.63 -3.72 -3.71
N PRO A 92 -9.87 -4.36 -2.55
CA PRO A 92 -8.97 -4.35 -1.41
C PRO A 92 -7.53 -4.75 -1.78
N SER A 93 -7.39 -5.71 -2.70
CA SER A 93 -6.09 -6.20 -3.19
C SER A 93 -5.22 -5.13 -3.86
N THR A 94 -5.82 -4.04 -4.36
CA THR A 94 -5.10 -2.93 -5.00
C THR A 94 -4.58 -1.90 -3.99
N TYR A 95 -5.04 -1.96 -2.74
CA TYR A 95 -4.60 -1.07 -1.68
C TYR A 95 -3.40 -1.65 -0.94
N GLY A 96 -2.46 -0.77 -0.60
CA GLY A 96 -1.42 -1.07 0.38
C GLY A 96 -1.95 -0.91 1.81
N ILE A 97 -1.21 -1.47 2.78
CA ILE A 97 -1.48 -1.34 4.22
C ILE A 97 -1.96 0.07 4.64
N PRO A 98 -1.25 1.17 4.33
CA PRO A 98 -1.67 2.50 4.82
C PRO A 98 -3.04 2.93 4.29
N ARG A 99 -3.41 2.51 3.07
CA ARG A 99 -4.72 2.81 2.48
C ARG A 99 -5.80 1.96 3.13
N LEU A 100 -5.54 0.66 3.32
CA LEU A 100 -6.48 -0.25 3.98
C LEU A 100 -6.78 0.22 5.41
N GLU A 101 -5.77 0.64 6.17
CA GLU A 101 -5.97 1.18 7.52
C GLU A 101 -6.83 2.44 7.52
N ARG A 102 -6.58 3.38 6.59
CA ARG A 102 -7.41 4.57 6.43
C ARG A 102 -8.88 4.23 6.12
N ILE A 103 -9.12 3.21 5.29
CA ILE A 103 -10.47 2.74 4.96
C ILE A 103 -11.15 2.16 6.20
N LEU A 104 -10.46 1.31 6.97
CA LEU A 104 -11.00 0.74 8.21
C LEU A 104 -11.25 1.79 9.29
N LEU A 105 -10.42 2.83 9.38
CA LEU A 105 -10.66 3.96 10.28
C LEU A 105 -11.91 4.75 9.88
N ALA A 106 -12.16 4.88 8.57
CA ALA A 106 -13.36 5.53 8.04
C ALA A 106 -14.57 4.59 7.89
N LYS A 107 -14.50 3.35 8.38
CA LYS A 107 -15.53 2.31 8.17
C LYS A 107 -16.95 2.73 8.54
N GLU A 108 -17.08 3.57 9.55
CA GLU A 108 -18.37 4.07 10.01
C GLU A 108 -18.98 5.07 9.03
N ARG A 109 -18.12 5.89 8.41
CA ARG A 109 -18.50 6.89 7.41
C ARG A 109 -18.78 6.26 6.04
N ILE A 110 -18.16 5.13 5.75
CA ILE A 110 -18.31 4.42 4.47
C ILE A 110 -19.75 3.96 4.27
N ARG A 111 -20.34 4.36 3.14
CA ARG A 111 -21.70 4.00 2.72
C ARG A 111 -21.76 3.78 1.22
N PHE A 112 -22.50 2.76 0.82
CA PHE A 112 -22.75 2.48 -0.59
C PHE A 112 -24.05 3.19 -0.99
N VAL A 113 -23.99 3.98 -2.06
CA VAL A 113 -25.14 4.67 -2.63
C VAL A 113 -25.47 4.04 -3.96
N ILE A 114 -26.74 3.68 -4.11
CA ILE A 114 -27.27 2.98 -5.27
C ILE A 114 -28.47 3.78 -5.74
N LYS A 115 -28.26 4.61 -6.76
CA LYS A 115 -29.35 5.29 -7.46
C LYS A 115 -30.02 4.30 -8.40
N LYS A 116 -31.34 4.44 -8.50
CA LYS A 116 -32.24 3.59 -9.27
C LYS A 116 -32.81 4.37 -10.43
#